data_AF-A0A920JJ05-F1
#
_entry.id   AF-A0A920JJ05-F1
#
_cell.length_a   1.000
_cell.length_b   1.000
_cell.length_c   1.000
_cell.angle_alpha   90.00
_cell.angle_beta   90.00
_cell.angle_gamma   90.00
#
_symmetry.space_group_name_H-M   'P 1'
#
loop_
_entity.id
_entity.type
_entity.pdbx_description
1 polymer ?
#
loop_
_entity_poly.entity_id
_entity_poly.type
_entity_poly.pdbx_seq_one_letter_code
_entity_poly.pdbx_strand_id
1 'polypeptide(L)'
;MPDFDIDFCVNGRDRVIDYVNEKYGDDKVSQIITYGTLSARAVVRDVGRILGYPYGMVDRIAKMIPFEIGITLGDALKKSNELAEKYEEDNEIQSIIDLSLKLEGLVRNAAHMLGGVVIAPSNLSDLCHYSKSMMKRALSPNLIKTMQNQLAS
;
A
#
# COMPACT_ATOMS: atom_id res chain seq x y z
N MET A 1 9.78 5.03 -24.72
CA MET A 1 11.00 4.88 -23.90
C MET A 1 11.22 3.38 -23.69
N PRO A 2 12.40 2.81 -23.96
CA PRO A 2 12.67 1.42 -23.62
C PRO A 2 12.65 1.25 -22.10
N ASP A 3 11.88 0.28 -21.59
CA ASP A 3 11.77 -0.05 -20.18
C ASP A 3 12.50 -1.38 -19.93
N PHE A 4 13.54 -1.34 -19.12
CA PHE A 4 14.30 -2.53 -18.75
C PHE A 4 13.96 -2.84 -17.29
N ASP A 5 13.06 -3.80 -17.06
CA ASP A 5 12.62 -4.24 -15.74
C ASP A 5 13.77 -4.97 -15.01
N ILE A 6 14.66 -4.20 -14.35
CA ILE A 6 15.80 -4.73 -13.60
C ILE A 6 15.41 -4.83 -12.11
N ASP A 7 15.15 -6.05 -11.66
CA ASP A 7 14.89 -6.37 -10.26
C ASP A 7 16.13 -6.89 -9.53
N PHE A 8 16.24 -6.58 -8.24
CA PHE A 8 17.26 -7.13 -7.35
C PHE A 8 16.61 -7.77 -6.12
N CYS A 9 17.26 -8.80 -5.58
CA CYS A 9 16.78 -9.46 -4.36
C CYS A 9 16.79 -8.50 -3.18
N VAL A 10 15.87 -8.70 -2.23
CA VAL A 10 15.87 -7.98 -0.94
C VAL A 10 17.21 -8.18 -0.22
N ASN A 11 17.79 -9.38 -0.34
CA ASN A 11 19.12 -9.68 0.17
C ASN A 11 20.18 -8.96 -0.67
N GLY A 12 20.92 -8.03 -0.05
CA GLY A 12 21.94 -7.23 -0.72
C GLY A 12 21.42 -5.93 -1.36
N ARG A 13 20.13 -5.59 -1.17
CA ARG A 13 19.53 -4.31 -1.60
C ARG A 13 20.36 -3.10 -1.15
N ASP A 14 20.80 -3.08 0.11
CA ASP A 14 21.56 -1.94 0.63
C ASP A 14 22.88 -1.75 -0.13
N ARG A 15 23.57 -2.84 -0.50
CA ARG A 15 24.81 -2.76 -1.30
C ARG A 15 24.57 -2.16 -2.68
N VAL A 16 23.45 -2.51 -3.32
CA VAL A 16 23.09 -1.96 -4.63
C VAL A 16 22.80 -0.47 -4.50
N ILE A 17 22.03 -0.08 -3.48
CA ILE A 17 21.70 1.32 -3.18
C ILE A 17 22.97 2.12 -2.93
N ASP A 18 23.87 1.62 -2.10
CA ASP A 18 25.12 2.29 -1.76
C ASP A 18 26.00 2.48 -3.00
N TYR A 19 26.12 1.43 -3.85
CA TYR A 19 26.86 1.53 -5.11
C TYR A 19 26.28 2.57 -6.07
N VAL A 20 24.96 2.63 -6.24
CA VAL A 20 24.36 3.63 -7.15
C VAL A 20 24.45 5.04 -6.58
N ASN A 21 24.37 5.21 -5.25
CA ASN A 21 24.59 6.49 -4.59
C ASN A 21 26.03 6.99 -4.81
N GLU A 22 27.04 6.12 -4.64
CA GLU A 22 28.43 6.46 -4.90
C GLU A 22 28.68 6.80 -6.39
N LYS A 23 28.04 6.07 -7.30
CA LYS A 23 28.25 6.23 -8.74
C LYS A 23 27.58 7.47 -9.33
N TYR A 24 26.36 7.80 -8.88
CA TYR A 24 25.53 8.84 -9.51
C TYR A 24 25.30 10.09 -8.64
N GLY A 25 25.60 10.00 -7.34
CA GLY A 25 25.38 11.07 -6.37
C GLY A 25 24.08 10.88 -5.57
N ASP A 26 24.16 11.12 -4.27
CA ASP A 26 23.04 10.97 -3.31
C ASP A 26 21.84 11.88 -3.63
N ASP A 27 22.07 13.02 -4.29
CA ASP A 27 21.05 13.97 -4.74
C ASP A 27 20.29 13.55 -6.01
N LYS A 28 20.80 12.54 -6.73
CA LYS A 28 20.21 12.00 -7.96
C LYS A 28 19.53 10.65 -7.77
N VAL A 29 19.71 10.02 -6.62
CA VAL A 29 19.16 8.70 -6.30
C VAL A 29 18.11 8.81 -5.20
N SER A 30 16.97 8.17 -5.40
CA SER A 30 15.93 8.06 -4.36
C SER A 30 15.19 6.75 -4.48
N GLN A 31 14.61 6.33 -3.36
CA GLN A 31 13.81 5.12 -3.32
C GLN A 31 12.35 5.44 -3.59
N ILE A 32 11.58 4.42 -3.95
CA ILE A 32 10.15 4.55 -4.26
C ILE A 32 9.36 4.10 -3.03
N ILE A 33 8.53 4.97 -2.47
CA ILE A 33 7.62 4.57 -1.40
C ILE A 33 6.49 3.74 -1.98
N THR A 34 6.04 2.72 -1.26
CA THR A 34 4.76 2.08 -1.56
C THR A 34 3.75 2.43 -0.47
N TYR A 35 2.47 2.32 -0.78
CA TYR A 35 1.41 2.61 0.18
C TYR A 35 0.70 1.32 0.55
N GLY A 36 0.50 1.11 1.85
CA GLY A 36 -0.42 0.09 2.34
C GLY A 36 -1.84 0.60 2.23
N THR A 37 -2.71 -0.17 1.58
CA THR A 37 -4.16 0.08 1.54
C THR A 37 -4.88 -0.80 2.55
N LEU A 38 -6.08 -0.37 2.94
CA LEU A 38 -6.97 -1.17 3.80
C LEU A 38 -7.58 -2.33 2.99
N SER A 39 -7.09 -3.54 3.24
CA SER A 39 -7.71 -4.77 2.72
C SER A 39 -9.02 -5.09 3.41
N ALA A 40 -9.90 -5.88 2.78
CA ALA A 40 -11.21 -6.29 3.31
C ALA A 40 -11.17 -6.73 4.78
N ARG A 41 -10.21 -7.59 5.14
CA ARG A 41 -10.03 -8.06 6.53
C ARG A 41 -9.47 -6.99 7.46
N ALA A 42 -8.56 -6.15 6.97
CA ALA A 42 -7.94 -5.10 7.78
C ALA A 42 -8.95 -4.00 8.11
N VAL A 43 -9.77 -3.58 7.14
CA VAL A 43 -10.77 -2.53 7.33
C VAL A 43 -11.83 -2.95 8.35
N VAL A 44 -12.32 -4.19 8.31
CA VAL A 44 -13.28 -4.72 9.29
C VAL A 44 -12.71 -4.69 10.71
N ARG A 45 -11.43 -5.08 10.86
CA ARG A 45 -10.72 -5.05 12.14
C ARG A 45 -10.46 -3.64 12.67
N ASP A 46 -10.22 -2.68 11.80
CA ASP A 46 -10.02 -1.29 12.19
C ASP A 46 -11.34 -0.64 12.56
N VAL A 47 -12.38 -0.80 11.73
CA VAL A 47 -13.73 -0.26 11.98
C VAL A 47 -14.32 -0.81 13.27
N GLY A 48 -14.30 -2.14 13.44
CA GLY A 48 -14.85 -2.76 14.66
C GLY A 48 -14.16 -2.26 15.93
N ARG A 49 -12.84 -2.03 15.88
CA ARG A 49 -12.08 -1.46 17.00
C ARG A 49 -12.45 -0.01 17.28
N ILE A 50 -12.62 0.81 16.24
CA ILE A 50 -13.01 2.21 16.36
C ILE A 50 -14.40 2.34 16.98
N LEU A 51 -15.33 1.45 16.63
CA LEU A 51 -16.68 1.38 17.19
C LEU A 51 -16.72 0.79 18.61
N GLY A 52 -15.58 0.31 19.14
CA GLY A 52 -15.48 -0.18 20.52
C GLY A 52 -15.82 -1.68 20.70
N TYR A 53 -15.97 -2.44 19.62
CA TYR A 53 -16.27 -3.87 19.71
C TYR A 53 -15.06 -4.68 20.21
N PRO A 54 -15.30 -5.77 20.97
CA PRO A 54 -14.21 -6.64 21.43
C PRO A 54 -13.45 -7.28 20.26
N TYR A 55 -12.12 -7.32 20.36
CA TYR A 55 -11.26 -7.88 19.32
C TYR A 55 -11.68 -9.29 18.86
N GLY A 56 -12.07 -10.15 19.81
CA GLY A 56 -12.51 -11.52 19.50
C GLY A 56 -13.76 -11.58 18.62
N MET A 57 -14.70 -10.64 18.79
CA MET A 57 -15.89 -10.55 17.94
C MET A 57 -15.49 -10.13 16.52
N VAL A 58 -14.72 -9.05 16.42
CA VAL A 58 -14.32 -8.47 15.13
C VAL A 58 -13.41 -9.42 14.35
N ASP A 59 -12.53 -10.16 15.03
CA ASP A 59 -11.66 -11.16 14.39
C ASP A 59 -12.45 -12.36 13.83
N ARG A 60 -13.56 -12.75 14.47
CA ARG A 60 -14.47 -13.78 13.91
C ARG A 60 -15.10 -13.30 12.60
N ILE A 61 -15.61 -12.07 12.56
CA ILE A 61 -16.17 -11.47 11.34
C ILE A 61 -15.10 -11.42 10.23
N ALA A 62 -13.89 -10.95 10.57
CA ALA A 62 -12.79 -10.88 9.59
C ALA A 62 -12.34 -12.25 9.06
N LYS A 63 -12.54 -13.34 9.81
CA LYS A 63 -12.23 -14.71 9.38
C LYS A 63 -13.27 -15.30 8.43
N MET A 64 -14.50 -14.80 8.44
CA MET A 64 -15.56 -15.20 7.49
C MET A 64 -15.29 -14.69 6.07
N ILE A 65 -14.43 -13.68 5.91
CA ILE A 65 -13.98 -13.18 4.60
C ILE A 65 -12.99 -14.20 4.01
N PRO A 66 -13.19 -14.73 2.79
CA PRO A 66 -12.27 -15.69 2.17
C PRO A 66 -10.81 -15.20 2.10
N PHE A 67 -9.85 -16.12 2.18
CA PHE A 67 -8.44 -15.80 2.04
C PHE A 67 -8.01 -15.86 0.57
N GLU A 68 -8.31 -14.79 -0.15
CA GLU A 68 -7.94 -14.63 -1.55
C GLU A 68 -7.17 -13.32 -1.75
N ILE A 69 -6.20 -13.32 -2.66
CA ILE A 69 -5.43 -12.12 -2.97
C ILE A 69 -6.34 -11.13 -3.71
N GLY A 70 -6.46 -9.92 -3.17
CA GLY A 70 -7.24 -8.85 -3.81
C GLY A 70 -8.76 -8.96 -3.63
N ILE A 71 -9.24 -9.82 -2.71
CA ILE A 71 -10.68 -9.89 -2.42
C ILE A 71 -11.22 -8.56 -1.87
N THR A 72 -12.36 -8.13 -2.40
CA THR A 72 -13.12 -6.99 -1.91
C THR A 72 -14.20 -7.45 -0.93
N LEU A 73 -14.66 -6.56 -0.04
CA LEU A 73 -15.77 -6.86 0.85
C LEU A 73 -17.06 -7.18 0.09
N GLY A 74 -17.29 -6.50 -1.04
CA GLY A 74 -18.43 -6.78 -1.91
C GLY A 74 -18.38 -8.20 -2.50
N ASP A 75 -17.20 -8.68 -2.87
CA ASP A 75 -17.03 -10.07 -3.33
C ASP A 75 -17.11 -11.07 -2.18
N ALA A 76 -16.60 -10.71 -1.01
CA ALA A 76 -16.65 -11.55 0.18
C ALA A 76 -18.11 -11.84 0.60
N LEU A 77 -18.99 -10.83 0.56
CA LEU A 77 -20.43 -10.99 0.84
C LEU A 77 -21.12 -11.92 -0.16
N LYS A 78 -20.67 -11.98 -1.42
CA LYS A 78 -21.24 -12.89 -2.43
C LYS A 78 -20.72 -14.31 -2.33
N LYS A 79 -19.47 -14.48 -1.87
CA LYS A 79 -18.79 -15.78 -1.81
C LYS A 79 -19.00 -16.52 -0.49
N SER A 80 -19.13 -15.79 0.61
CA SER A 80 -19.27 -16.35 1.95
C SER A 80 -20.73 -16.25 2.41
N ASN A 81 -21.45 -17.38 2.32
CA ASN A 81 -22.84 -17.46 2.80
C ASN A 81 -22.93 -17.11 4.29
N GLU A 82 -21.96 -17.55 5.10
CA GLU A 82 -21.91 -17.24 6.54
C GLU A 82 -21.81 -15.72 6.79
N LEU A 83 -20.98 -15.00 6.01
CA LEU A 83 -20.86 -13.56 6.14
C LEU A 83 -22.14 -12.84 5.71
N ALA A 84 -22.79 -13.30 4.63
CA ALA A 84 -24.04 -12.73 4.13
C ALA A 84 -25.20 -12.93 5.12
N GLU A 85 -25.37 -14.15 5.64
CA GLU A 85 -26.36 -14.46 6.66
C GLU A 85 -26.16 -13.59 7.91
N LYS A 86 -24.92 -13.49 8.40
CA LYS A 86 -24.60 -12.65 9.57
C LYS A 86 -24.80 -11.17 9.32
N TYR A 87 -24.57 -10.72 8.09
CA TYR A 87 -24.82 -9.34 7.68
C TYR A 87 -26.32 -9.00 7.70
N GLU A 88 -27.20 -9.95 7.37
CA GLU A 88 -28.66 -9.76 7.39
C GLU A 88 -29.27 -9.96 8.79
N GLU A 89 -28.71 -10.84 9.61
CA GLU A 89 -29.24 -11.18 10.94
C GLU A 89 -28.83 -10.19 12.04
N ASP A 90 -27.62 -9.64 11.97
CA ASP A 90 -26.99 -8.89 13.07
C ASP A 90 -26.71 -7.43 12.68
N ASN A 91 -27.47 -6.51 13.29
CA ASN A 91 -27.34 -5.07 13.08
C ASN A 91 -25.94 -4.53 13.41
N GLU A 92 -25.22 -5.14 14.36
CA GLU A 92 -23.86 -4.72 14.71
C GLU A 92 -22.88 -5.09 13.60
N ILE A 93 -23.01 -6.31 13.06
CA ILE A 93 -22.20 -6.78 11.93
C ILE A 93 -22.51 -5.96 10.69
N GLN A 94 -23.79 -5.68 10.42
CA GLN A 94 -24.22 -4.82 9.32
C GLN A 94 -23.55 -3.45 9.38
N SER A 95 -23.59 -2.81 10.55
CA SER A 95 -22.99 -1.48 10.78
C SER A 95 -21.47 -1.48 10.55
N ILE A 96 -20.77 -2.52 11.00
CA ILE A 96 -19.32 -2.67 10.78
C ILE A 96 -19.03 -2.81 9.29
N ILE A 97 -19.77 -3.67 8.58
CA ILE A 97 -19.53 -3.95 7.16
C ILE A 97 -19.87 -2.74 6.28
N ASP A 98 -20.97 -2.04 6.55
CA ASP A 98 -21.37 -0.84 5.79
C ASP A 98 -20.34 0.29 5.87
N LEU A 99 -19.78 0.52 7.06
CA LEU A 99 -18.70 1.49 7.22
C LEU A 99 -17.41 0.98 6.60
N SER A 100 -17.14 -0.32 6.69
CA SER A 100 -15.96 -0.94 6.08
C SER A 100 -15.97 -0.85 4.57
N LEU A 101 -17.13 -1.01 3.91
CA LEU A 101 -17.29 -0.84 2.46
C LEU A 101 -16.91 0.57 1.98
N LYS A 102 -17.10 1.60 2.81
CA LYS A 102 -16.73 2.99 2.48
C LYS A 102 -15.24 3.27 2.64
N LEU A 103 -14.55 2.49 3.48
CA LEU A 103 -13.14 2.71 3.84
C LEU A 103 -12.19 1.72 3.16
N GLU A 104 -12.72 0.64 2.59
CA GLU A 104 -11.94 -0.34 1.83
C GLU A 104 -11.12 0.34 0.72
N GLY A 105 -9.86 -0.07 0.58
CA GLY A 105 -8.97 0.44 -0.46
C GLY A 105 -8.35 1.81 -0.16
N LEU A 106 -8.77 2.52 0.90
CA LEU A 106 -8.12 3.77 1.29
C LEU A 106 -6.67 3.52 1.72
N VAL A 107 -5.80 4.49 1.40
CA VAL A 107 -4.40 4.49 1.82
C VAL A 107 -4.33 4.71 3.33
N ARG A 108 -3.68 3.77 4.02
CA ARG A 108 -3.54 3.79 5.49
C ARG A 108 -2.19 4.37 5.91
N ASN A 109 -1.11 3.87 5.33
CA ASN A 109 0.24 4.18 5.76
C ASN A 109 1.25 4.05 4.63
N ALA A 110 2.37 4.75 4.78
CA ALA A 110 3.58 4.38 4.07
C ALA A 110 3.92 2.93 4.40
N ALA A 111 4.12 2.12 3.37
CA ALA A 111 4.54 0.74 3.54
C ALA A 111 5.97 0.70 4.08
N HIS A 112 6.27 -0.36 4.84
CA HIS A 112 7.62 -0.57 5.38
C HIS A 112 8.64 -0.90 4.29
N MET A 113 8.18 -1.51 3.19
CA MET A 113 9.02 -1.88 2.05
C MET A 113 8.94 -0.83 0.95
N LEU A 114 10.10 -0.48 0.39
CA LEU A 114 10.21 0.44 -0.73
C LEU A 114 10.12 -0.35 -2.03
N GLY A 115 9.47 0.22 -3.03
CA GLY A 115 9.13 -0.46 -4.30
C GLY A 115 10.28 -0.52 -5.30
N GLY A 116 11.35 0.25 -5.09
CA GLY A 116 12.49 0.29 -6.00
C GLY A 116 13.36 1.52 -5.79
N VAL A 117 14.29 1.73 -6.73
CA VAL A 117 15.24 2.86 -6.75
C VAL A 117 15.09 3.60 -8.08
N VAL A 118 15.06 4.92 -8.03
CA VAL A 118 15.07 5.82 -9.18
C VAL A 118 16.41 6.54 -9.23
N ILE A 119 16.98 6.63 -10.43
CA ILE A 119 18.20 7.38 -10.73
C ILE A 119 17.86 8.45 -11.75
N ALA A 120 18.09 9.71 -11.41
CA ALA A 120 17.80 10.86 -12.26
C ALA A 120 19.09 11.41 -12.92
N PRO A 121 18.99 12.10 -14.07
CA PRO A 121 20.15 12.73 -14.72
C PRO A 121 20.65 13.98 -13.95
N SER A 122 19.74 14.68 -13.27
CA SER A 122 19.97 15.87 -12.45
C SER A 122 19.42 15.67 -11.03
N ASN A 123 19.51 16.70 -10.19
CA ASN A 123 19.04 16.62 -8.81
C ASN A 123 17.54 16.35 -8.77
N LEU A 124 17.13 15.40 -7.94
CA LEU A 124 15.73 15.02 -7.81
C LEU A 124 14.82 16.19 -7.37
N SER A 125 15.38 17.14 -6.62
CA SER A 125 14.71 18.36 -6.18
C SER A 125 14.29 19.26 -7.35
N ASP A 126 14.99 19.20 -8.49
CA ASP A 126 14.69 20.02 -9.67
C ASP A 126 13.53 19.41 -10.49
N LEU A 127 13.34 18.09 -10.35
CA LEU A 127 12.33 17.34 -11.09
C LEU A 127 11.03 17.20 -10.30
N CYS A 128 11.12 17.08 -8.98
CA CYS A 128 9.95 16.80 -8.16
C CYS A 128 10.13 17.13 -6.67
N HIS A 129 9.01 17.37 -5.98
CA HIS A 129 8.98 17.52 -4.53
C HIS A 129 9.00 16.15 -3.86
N TYR A 130 9.92 15.92 -2.92
CA TYR A 130 10.00 14.70 -2.14
C TYR A 130 10.14 15.01 -0.64
N SER A 131 9.60 14.12 0.20
CA SER A 131 9.70 14.25 1.65
C SER A 131 11.02 13.67 2.16
N LYS A 132 11.72 14.42 3.00
CA LYS A 132 12.84 13.92 3.82
C LYS A 132 12.30 13.58 5.21
N SER A 133 11.78 12.37 5.42
CA SER A 133 11.45 11.92 6.78
C SER A 133 11.79 10.46 7.06
N MET A 134 12.52 10.28 8.17
CA MET A 134 12.81 9.10 9.00
C MET A 134 13.47 7.83 8.43
N MET A 135 13.37 7.46 7.14
CA MET A 135 14.11 6.29 6.61
C MET A 135 14.43 6.41 5.11
N LYS A 136 15.44 7.23 4.78
CA LYS A 136 15.93 7.48 3.40
C LYS A 136 14.88 8.12 2.47
N ARG A 137 15.35 8.94 1.52
CA ARG A 137 14.50 9.76 0.61
C ARG A 137 13.56 8.85 -0.19
N ALA A 138 12.27 9.18 -0.21
CA ALA A 138 11.27 8.34 -0.86
C ALA A 138 10.31 9.16 -1.74
N LEU A 139 10.12 8.70 -2.98
CA LEU A 139 9.24 9.30 -3.98
C LEU A 139 7.90 8.57 -4.01
N SER A 140 6.81 9.31 -4.21
CA SER A 140 5.49 8.72 -4.47
C SER A 140 5.50 7.96 -5.81
N PRO A 141 4.83 6.80 -5.93
CA PRO A 141 4.72 6.08 -7.20
C PRO A 141 4.15 6.92 -8.34
N ASN A 142 3.21 7.82 -8.05
CA ASN A 142 2.61 8.72 -9.06
C ASN A 142 3.62 9.72 -9.64
N LEU A 143 4.66 10.03 -8.87
CA LEU A 143 5.72 10.95 -9.28
C LEU A 143 6.63 10.31 -10.32
N ILE A 144 6.85 8.99 -10.27
CA ILE A 144 7.64 8.25 -11.26
C ILE A 144 7.01 8.34 -12.63
N LYS A 145 5.70 8.08 -12.72
CA LYS A 145 4.97 8.18 -13.99
C LYS A 145 5.05 9.59 -14.57
N THR A 146 5.08 10.59 -13.70
CA THR A 146 5.26 12.01 -14.09
C THR A 146 6.68 12.25 -14.60
N MET A 147 7.70 11.76 -13.90
CA MET A 147 9.12 11.89 -14.29
C MET A 147 9.45 11.15 -15.59
N GLN A 148 8.92 9.92 -15.76
CA GLN A 148 9.08 9.15 -17.01
C GLN A 148 8.47 9.90 -18.20
N ASN A 149 7.32 10.56 -18.01
CA ASN A 149 6.70 11.36 -19.06
C ASN A 149 7.49 12.64 -19.37
N GLN A 150 8.06 13.31 -18.36
CA GLN A 150 8.88 14.51 -18.53
C GLN A 150 10.24 14.23 -19.20
N LEU A 151 10.82 13.05 -18.97
CA LEU A 151 12.08 12.64 -19.60
C LEU A 151 11.89 12.12 -21.04
N ALA A 152 10.65 11.80 -21.42
CA ALA A 152 10.30 11.33 -22.76
C ALA A 152 9.92 12.46 -23.75
N SER A 153 9.81 13.71 -23.26
CA SER A 153 9.56 14.94 -24.04
C SER A 153 10.83 15.74 -24.26
#